data_AF-A0A7V2Y7N0-F1
#
_entry.id   AF-A0A7V2Y7N0-F1
#
_cell.length_a   1.000
_cell.length_b   1.000
_cell.length_c   1.000
_cell.angle_alpha   90.00
_cell.angle_beta   90.00
_cell.angle_gamma   90.00
#
_symmetry.space_group_name_H-M   'P 1'
#
loop_
_entity.id
_entity.type
_entity.pdbx_description
1 polymer ?
#
loop_
_entity_poly.entity_id
_entity_poly.type
_entity_poly.pdbx_seq_one_letter_code
_entity_poly.pdbx_strand_id
1 'polypeptide(L)'
;MKKAVCWIGLFFFLACGHAAFSQEDCRRAEEFASNALNHAKRLHNVDSMEEARLYAQNLLKAAQDTLKAASRCGCPDAEAFAEETLKYARKALQARGLNEVRIEAENATGSSEDALKAAVACND
;
A
#
# COMPACT_ATOMS: atom_id res chain seq x y z
N MET A 1 9.21 49.70 44.10
CA MET A 1 8.18 48.75 44.60
C MET A 1 7.20 48.54 43.46
N LYS A 2 6.90 47.38 42.88
CA LYS A 2 7.12 45.95 43.15
C LYS A 2 7.46 45.26 41.82
N LYS A 3 8.31 44.23 41.86
CA LYS A 3 8.56 43.29 40.76
C LYS A 3 7.54 42.15 40.85
N ALA A 4 7.06 41.68 39.70
CA ALA A 4 6.51 40.34 39.47
C ALA A 4 7.02 39.96 38.06
N VAL A 5 8.07 39.15 37.87
CA VAL A 5 8.16 37.70 38.08
C VAL A 5 6.92 36.98 37.56
N CYS A 6 6.93 36.64 36.28
CA CYS A 6 6.17 35.51 35.73
C CYS A 6 7.20 34.45 35.30
N TRP A 7 7.03 33.26 35.85
CA TRP A 7 7.97 32.14 35.89
C TRP A 7 7.47 31.07 34.91
N ILE A 8 8.36 30.61 34.01
CA ILE A 8 8.51 29.28 33.39
C ILE A 8 7.25 28.46 33.05
N GLY A 9 7.12 28.12 31.76
CA GLY A 9 6.42 26.94 31.22
C GLY A 9 6.53 26.95 29.70
N LEU A 10 7.59 26.40 29.09
CA LEU A 10 7.66 25.00 28.65
C LEU A 10 6.39 24.56 27.90
N PHE A 11 6.36 24.69 26.58
CA PHE A 11 5.91 23.60 25.71
C PHE A 11 6.36 23.88 24.28
N PHE A 12 7.37 23.11 23.89
CA PHE A 12 7.84 22.86 22.55
C PHE A 12 6.69 22.21 21.77
N PHE A 13 5.73 22.98 21.26
CA PHE A 13 4.77 22.47 20.28
C PHE A 13 5.48 22.42 18.93
N LEU A 14 6.29 21.37 18.82
CA LEU A 14 6.72 20.73 17.60
C LEU A 14 5.45 20.58 16.72
N ALA A 15 5.27 21.48 15.78
CA ALA A 15 4.27 21.35 14.73
C ALA A 15 4.75 20.22 13.80
N CYS A 16 4.69 18.98 14.28
CA CYS A 16 4.55 17.83 13.40
C CYS A 16 3.31 18.10 12.56
N GLY A 17 3.54 18.28 11.25
CA GLY A 17 2.50 18.53 10.27
C GLY A 17 1.38 17.52 10.47
N HIS A 18 0.22 18.02 10.89
CA HIS A 18 -1.01 17.27 10.82
C HIS A 18 -1.34 17.23 9.33
N ALA A 19 -0.80 16.24 8.62
CA ALA A 19 -1.41 15.82 7.38
C ALA A 19 -2.86 15.47 7.76
N ALA A 20 -3.80 16.27 7.27
CA ALA A 20 -5.22 15.99 7.44
C ALA A 20 -5.51 14.74 6.61
N PHE A 21 -5.33 13.58 7.22
CA PHE A 21 -5.61 12.29 6.60
C PHE A 21 -7.10 12.25 6.28
N SER A 22 -7.41 12.02 5.01
CA SER A 22 -8.78 11.81 4.60
C SER A 22 -9.17 10.38 4.97
N GLN A 23 -10.11 10.21 5.90
CA GLN A 23 -10.68 8.91 6.24
C GLN A 23 -11.20 8.17 4.98
N GLU A 24 -11.63 8.92 3.96
CA GLU A 24 -12.02 8.35 2.68
C GLU A 24 -10.83 7.72 1.94
N ASP A 25 -9.64 8.34 1.98
CA ASP A 25 -8.43 7.79 1.35
C ASP A 25 -7.94 6.54 2.08
N CYS A 26 -8.11 6.45 3.40
CA CYS A 26 -7.81 5.25 4.18
C CYS A 26 -8.70 4.07 3.76
N ARG A 27 -10.02 4.29 3.69
CA ARG A 27 -10.96 3.29 3.18
C ARG A 27 -10.66 2.87 1.73
N ARG A 28 -10.25 3.82 0.88
CA ARG A 28 -9.83 3.50 -0.50
C ARG A 28 -8.55 2.67 -0.52
N ALA A 29 -7.60 2.94 0.38
CA ALA A 29 -6.37 2.15 0.47
C ALA A 29 -6.67 0.68 0.79
N GLU A 30 -7.59 0.42 1.72
CA GLU A 30 -8.08 -0.94 2.00
C GLU A 30 -8.72 -1.59 0.77
N GLU A 31 -9.64 -0.87 0.11
CA GLU A 31 -10.34 -1.38 -1.07
C GLU A 31 -9.35 -1.73 -2.20
N PHE A 32 -8.40 -0.85 -2.48
CA PHE A 32 -7.39 -1.08 -3.51
C PHE A 32 -6.42 -2.20 -3.12
N ALA A 33 -6.01 -2.30 -1.85
CA ALA A 33 -5.16 -3.39 -1.37
C ALA A 33 -5.88 -4.75 -1.50
N SER A 34 -7.16 -4.79 -1.18
CA SER A 34 -8.02 -5.98 -1.37
C SER A 34 -8.13 -6.37 -2.85
N ASN A 35 -8.30 -5.38 -3.74
CA ASN A 35 -8.31 -5.61 -5.18
C ASN A 35 -6.95 -6.12 -5.69
N ALA A 36 -5.84 -5.56 -5.21
CA ALA A 36 -4.49 -6.03 -5.53
C ALA A 36 -4.32 -7.50 -5.10
N LEU A 37 -4.72 -7.84 -3.87
CA LEU A 37 -4.68 -9.22 -3.38
C LEU A 37 -5.50 -10.18 -4.25
N ASN A 38 -6.70 -9.77 -4.68
CA ASN A 38 -7.53 -10.57 -5.58
C ASN A 38 -6.84 -10.80 -6.93
N HIS A 39 -6.28 -9.75 -7.54
CA HIS A 39 -5.55 -9.86 -8.80
C HIS A 39 -4.29 -10.71 -8.66
N ALA A 40 -3.54 -10.61 -7.56
CA ALA A 40 -2.37 -11.45 -7.29
C ALA A 40 -2.77 -12.94 -7.19
N LYS A 41 -3.84 -13.25 -6.44
CA LYS A 41 -4.38 -14.62 -6.34
C LYS A 41 -4.83 -15.17 -7.70
N ARG A 42 -5.48 -14.34 -8.53
CA ARG A 42 -5.87 -14.75 -9.88
C ARG A 42 -4.65 -14.97 -10.76
N LEU A 43 -3.66 -14.09 -10.70
CA LEU A 43 -2.41 -14.18 -11.44
C LEU A 43 -1.65 -15.48 -11.14
N HIS A 44 -1.67 -15.95 -9.89
CA HIS A 44 -1.06 -17.23 -9.51
C HIS A 44 -1.75 -18.44 -10.16
N ASN A 45 -3.05 -18.35 -10.43
CA ASN A 45 -3.86 -19.45 -10.95
C ASN A 45 -4.12 -19.37 -12.47
N VAL A 46 -3.36 -18.55 -13.21
CA VAL A 46 -3.53 -18.44 -14.66
C VAL A 46 -3.00 -19.66 -15.40
N ASP A 47 -3.64 -19.95 -16.53
CA ASP A 47 -3.30 -21.08 -17.41
C ASP A 47 -2.66 -20.64 -18.74
N SER A 48 -2.59 -19.33 -19.01
CA SER A 48 -1.99 -18.79 -20.23
C SER A 48 -1.19 -17.51 -19.98
N MET A 49 -0.20 -17.25 -20.84
CA MET A 49 0.60 -16.02 -20.78
C MET A 49 -0.20 -14.77 -21.13
N GLU A 50 -1.34 -14.91 -21.82
CA GLU A 50 -2.24 -13.79 -22.12
C GLU A 50 -2.99 -13.37 -20.86
N GLU A 51 -3.62 -14.32 -20.16
CA GLU A 51 -4.27 -14.08 -18.87
C GLU A 51 -3.27 -13.57 -17.82
N ALA A 52 -2.05 -14.15 -17.80
CA ALA A 52 -0.98 -13.69 -16.93
C ALA A 52 -0.70 -12.20 -17.12
N ARG A 53 -0.57 -11.73 -18.36
CA ARG A 53 -0.34 -10.30 -18.64
C ARG A 53 -1.52 -9.44 -18.22
N LEU A 54 -2.74 -9.88 -18.49
CA LEU A 54 -3.95 -9.17 -18.09
C LEU A 54 -4.01 -8.98 -16.56
N TYR A 55 -3.86 -10.06 -15.80
CA TYR A 55 -3.94 -10.00 -14.34
C TYR A 55 -2.75 -9.28 -13.72
N ALA A 56 -1.55 -9.40 -14.30
CA ALA A 56 -0.39 -8.65 -13.83
C ALA A 56 -0.54 -7.13 -14.09
N GLN A 57 -1.17 -6.71 -15.19
CA GLN A 57 -1.49 -5.30 -15.43
C GLN A 57 -2.53 -4.77 -14.43
N ASN A 58 -3.57 -5.57 -14.15
CA ASN A 58 -4.60 -5.20 -13.17
C ASN A 58 -4.02 -5.11 -11.76
N LEU A 59 -3.17 -6.07 -11.38
CA LEU A 59 -2.40 -6.05 -10.13
C LEU A 59 -1.53 -4.80 -10.03
N LEU A 60 -0.76 -4.48 -11.08
CA LEU A 60 0.08 -3.29 -11.13
C LEU A 60 -0.74 -2.02 -10.88
N LYS A 61 -1.88 -1.88 -11.56
CA LYS A 61 -2.77 -0.74 -11.39
C LYS A 61 -3.33 -0.65 -9.96
N ALA A 62 -3.87 -1.76 -9.44
CA ALA A 62 -4.44 -1.80 -8.09
C ALA A 62 -3.38 -1.48 -7.01
N ALA A 63 -2.15 -1.99 -7.16
CA ALA A 63 -1.05 -1.66 -6.25
C ALA A 63 -0.62 -0.18 -6.36
N GLN A 64 -0.68 0.44 -7.56
CA GLN A 64 -0.41 1.88 -7.71
C GLN A 64 -1.50 2.73 -7.04
N ASP A 65 -2.75 2.30 -7.14
CA ASP A 65 -3.88 2.99 -6.52
C ASP A 65 -3.83 2.83 -5.00
N THR A 66 -3.45 1.65 -4.50
CA THR A 66 -3.15 1.39 -3.08
C THR A 66 -2.06 2.32 -2.58
N LEU A 67 -0.92 2.39 -3.27
CA LEU A 67 0.20 3.26 -2.91
C LEU A 67 -0.23 4.72 -2.74
N LYS A 68 -0.95 5.25 -3.74
CA LYS A 68 -1.42 6.64 -3.72
C LYS A 68 -2.41 6.90 -2.58
N ALA A 69 -3.34 5.97 -2.36
CA ALA A 69 -4.35 6.09 -1.30
C ALA A 69 -3.71 5.97 0.09
N ALA A 70 -2.84 4.98 0.29
CA ALA A 70 -2.09 4.79 1.53
C ALA A 70 -1.21 6.00 1.87
N SER A 71 -0.52 6.57 0.88
CA SER A 71 0.29 7.77 1.07
C SER A 71 -0.54 9.00 1.48
N ARG A 72 -1.73 9.17 0.87
CA ARG A 72 -2.68 10.25 1.24
C ARG A 72 -3.32 10.03 2.62
N CYS A 73 -3.56 8.78 2.98
CA CYS A 73 -4.03 8.38 4.31
C CYS A 73 -2.93 8.45 5.37
N GLY A 74 -1.65 8.49 4.98
CA GLY A 74 -0.51 8.48 5.91
C GLY A 74 -0.20 7.12 6.51
N CYS A 75 -0.40 6.04 5.75
CA CYS A 75 -0.10 4.67 6.16
C CYS A 75 1.24 4.20 5.55
N PRO A 76 2.39 4.48 6.19
CA PRO A 76 3.70 4.17 5.62
C PRO A 76 3.93 2.66 5.42
N ASP A 77 3.39 1.81 6.30
CA ASP A 77 3.53 0.36 6.17
C ASP A 77 2.75 -0.16 4.95
N ALA A 78 1.51 0.30 4.77
CA ALA A 78 0.72 -0.04 3.59
C ALA A 78 1.35 0.51 2.30
N GLU A 79 1.97 1.69 2.35
CA GLU A 79 2.74 2.26 1.25
C GLU A 79 3.92 1.34 0.87
N ALA A 80 4.74 0.93 1.84
CA ALA A 80 5.89 0.07 1.62
C ALA A 80 5.50 -1.29 1.00
N PHE A 81 4.47 -1.95 1.54
CA PHE A 81 3.99 -3.22 0.99
C PHE A 81 3.35 -3.06 -0.40
N ALA A 82 2.71 -1.93 -0.69
CA ALA A 82 2.24 -1.62 -2.04
C ALA A 82 3.40 -1.45 -3.03
N GLU A 83 4.51 -0.83 -2.63
CA GLU A 83 5.72 -0.74 -3.47
C GLU A 83 6.33 -2.11 -3.78
N GLU A 84 6.37 -3.01 -2.79
CA GLU A 84 6.80 -4.39 -3.01
C GLU A 84 5.88 -5.12 -3.99
N THR A 85 4.56 -4.96 -3.81
CA THR A 85 3.57 -5.52 -4.73
C THR A 85 3.78 -5.01 -6.17
N LEU A 86 4.07 -3.72 -6.34
CA LEU A 86 4.41 -3.14 -7.65
C LEU A 86 5.66 -3.76 -8.26
N LYS A 87 6.70 -3.98 -7.46
CA LYS A 87 7.93 -4.64 -7.90
C LYS A 87 7.63 -6.03 -8.43
N TYR A 88 6.86 -6.84 -7.73
CA TYR A 88 6.50 -8.19 -8.16
C TYR A 88 5.57 -8.20 -9.39
N ALA A 89 4.59 -7.30 -9.45
CA ALA A 89 3.73 -7.15 -10.62
C ALA A 89 4.54 -6.81 -11.90
N ARG A 90 5.54 -5.92 -11.79
CA ARG A 90 6.44 -5.59 -12.91
C ARG A 90 7.28 -6.78 -13.37
N LYS A 91 7.79 -7.57 -12.42
CA LYS A 91 8.54 -8.79 -12.76
C LYS A 91 7.65 -9.82 -13.45
N ALA A 92 6.42 -10.03 -12.96
CA ALA A 92 5.46 -10.91 -13.61
C ALA A 92 5.14 -10.49 -15.06
N LEU A 93 5.09 -9.19 -15.35
CA LEU A 93 4.91 -8.68 -16.73
C LEU A 93 6.11 -8.95 -17.64
N GLN A 94 7.31 -9.07 -17.07
CA GLN A 94 8.56 -9.34 -17.78
C GLN A 94 8.90 -10.83 -17.85
N ALA A 95 8.14 -11.66 -17.14
CA ALA A 95 8.35 -13.11 -17.06
C ALA A 95 8.27 -13.76 -18.45
N ARG A 96 9.12 -14.76 -18.66
CA ARG A 96 9.22 -15.50 -19.94
C ARG A 96 8.34 -16.74 -19.98
N GLY A 97 7.80 -17.15 -18.84
CA GLY A 97 6.94 -18.32 -18.74
C GLY A 97 6.07 -18.31 -17.49
N LEU A 98 5.06 -19.18 -17.48
CA LEU A 98 4.06 -19.26 -16.43
C LEU A 98 4.64 -19.59 -15.05
N ASN A 99 5.71 -20.39 -14.97
CA ASN A 99 6.35 -20.69 -13.69
C ASN A 99 6.94 -19.44 -13.02
N GLU A 100 7.62 -18.58 -13.80
CA GLU A 100 8.14 -17.30 -13.29
C GLU A 100 6.99 -16.38 -12.87
N VAL A 101 5.91 -16.31 -13.67
CA VAL A 101 4.70 -15.55 -13.31
C VAL A 101 4.16 -16.01 -11.96
N ARG A 102 4.03 -17.32 -11.73
CA ARG A 102 3.46 -17.89 -10.50
C ARG A 102 4.29 -17.58 -9.26
N ILE A 103 5.62 -17.65 -9.38
CA ILE A 103 6.54 -17.27 -8.31
C ILE A 103 6.37 -15.80 -7.94
N GLU A 104 6.36 -14.91 -8.95
CA GLU A 104 6.20 -13.48 -8.69
C GLU A 104 4.78 -13.16 -8.19
N ALA A 105 3.75 -13.90 -8.62
CA ALA A 105 2.38 -13.78 -8.13
C ALA A 105 2.23 -14.22 -6.67
N GLU A 106 2.95 -15.25 -6.25
CA GLU A 106 2.97 -15.72 -4.86
C GLU A 106 3.59 -14.64 -3.95
N ASN A 107 4.73 -14.07 -4.35
CA ASN A 107 5.35 -12.95 -3.65
C ASN A 107 4.42 -11.73 -3.60
N ALA A 108 3.78 -11.40 -4.72
CA ALA A 108 2.81 -10.31 -4.77
C ALA A 108 1.59 -10.56 -3.88
N THR A 109 1.16 -11.82 -3.73
CA THR A 109 0.05 -12.19 -2.85
C THR A 109 0.41 -11.91 -1.39
N GLY A 110 1.63 -12.31 -0.97
CA GLY A 110 2.14 -12.01 0.37
C GLY A 110 2.16 -10.50 0.64
N SER A 111 2.85 -9.72 -0.21
CA SER A 111 2.92 -8.26 -0.02
C SER A 111 1.55 -7.58 -0.14
N SER A 112 0.63 -8.06 -0.99
CA SER A 112 -0.74 -7.49 -1.07
C SER A 112 -1.56 -7.78 0.19
N GLU A 113 -1.38 -8.96 0.79
CA GLU A 113 -2.04 -9.31 2.05
C GLU A 113 -1.51 -8.46 3.20
N ASP A 114 -0.20 -8.23 3.26
CA ASP A 114 0.42 -7.37 4.26
C ASP A 114 0.03 -5.90 4.06
N ALA A 115 -0.04 -5.43 2.81
CA ALA A 115 -0.58 -4.11 2.49
C ALA A 115 -2.03 -3.95 2.96
N LEU A 116 -2.88 -4.96 2.76
CA LEU A 116 -4.26 -4.95 3.21
C LEU A 116 -4.34 -4.92 4.74
N LYS A 117 -3.59 -5.77 5.44
CA LYS A 117 -3.54 -5.79 6.90
C LYS A 117 -3.07 -4.44 7.46
N ALA A 118 -2.04 -3.86 6.87
CA ALA A 118 -1.52 -2.56 7.27
C ALA A 118 -2.52 -1.43 6.98
N ALA A 119 -3.22 -1.47 5.85
CA ALA A 119 -4.25 -0.47 5.53
C ALA A 119 -5.42 -0.52 6.52
N VAL A 120 -5.90 -1.74 6.86
CA VAL A 120 -6.97 -1.93 7.87
C VAL A 120 -6.51 -1.43 9.24
N ALA A 121 -5.33 -1.86 9.69
CA ALA A 121 -4.79 -1.45 10.99
C ALA A 121 -4.51 0.06 11.09
N CYS A 122 -4.30 0.74 9.97
CA CYS A 122 -4.09 2.18 9.91
C CYS A 122 -5.40 2.99 9.91
N ASN A 123 -6.51 2.37 9.53
CA ASN A 123 -7.84 2.99 9.48
C ASN A 123 -8.68 2.73 10.75
N ASP A 124 -8.29 1.76 11.57
CA ASP A 124 -8.85 1.45 12.91
C ASP A 124 -8.41 2.46 13.99
#